data_AF-M1ESD6-F1
#
_entry.id   AF-M1ESD6-F1
#
_cell.length_a   1.000
_cell.length_b   1.000
_cell.length_c   1.000
_cell.angle_alpha   90.00
_cell.angle_beta   90.00
_cell.angle_gamma   90.00
#
_symmetry.space_group_name_H-M   'P 1'
#
loop_
_entity.id
_entity.type
_entity.pdbx_description
1 polymer ?
#
loop_
_entity_poly.entity_id
_entity_poly.type
_entity_poly.pdbx_seq_one_letter_code
_entity_poly.pdbx_strand_id
1 'polypeptide(L)'
;SGLTCTEQNFISKAGYQQAASEHGLIIIAPDTSPRGCSIKGEDESWDFGTGAGFYVDATEDPWKTNYRMYSYVTEELPRLINANFPVDPQRMSIFGHSMGGHGALICALKNPGKYKSVSAFAPICNPVLCPWGKNWEQIKVNGRLMMLPTL
;
A
#
# COMPACT_ATOMS: atom_id res chain seq x y z
N SER A 1 -0.63 1.73 -6.26
CA SER A 1 -1.47 2.82 -6.84
C SER A 1 -2.16 3.60 -5.74
N GLY A 2 -2.83 4.71 -6.07
CA GLY A 2 -3.54 5.55 -5.09
C GLY A 2 -4.99 5.10 -4.84
N LEU A 3 -5.80 5.98 -4.24
CA LEU A 3 -7.25 5.79 -4.08
C LEU A 3 -7.92 5.42 -5.42
N THR A 4 -9.01 4.66 -5.34
CA THR A 4 -9.88 4.19 -6.44
C THR A 4 -9.22 3.32 -7.50
N CYS A 5 -7.91 3.09 -7.43
CA CYS A 5 -7.20 2.28 -8.39
C CYS A 5 -7.37 0.79 -8.13
N THR A 6 -7.26 0.00 -9.19
CA THR A 6 -6.95 -1.44 -9.10
C THR A 6 -5.49 -1.70 -9.52
N GLU A 7 -5.11 -2.97 -9.65
CA GLU A 7 -3.84 -3.39 -10.25
C GLU A 7 -3.69 -2.87 -11.70
N GLN A 8 -4.80 -2.71 -12.43
CA GLN A 8 -4.81 -2.32 -13.84
C GLN A 8 -4.29 -0.89 -14.08
N ASN A 9 -4.57 0.05 -13.18
CA ASN A 9 -4.33 1.47 -13.44
C ASN A 9 -2.86 1.78 -13.73
N PHE A 10 -1.95 1.21 -12.95
CA PHE A 10 -0.52 1.44 -13.15
C PHE A 10 -0.03 0.73 -14.41
N ILE A 11 -0.37 -0.56 -14.57
CA ILE A 11 0.19 -1.35 -15.65
C ILE A 11 -0.27 -0.89 -17.04
N SER A 12 -1.48 -0.35 -17.15
CA SER A 12 -2.04 0.10 -18.44
C SER A 12 -1.72 1.55 -18.79
N LYS A 13 -1.37 2.41 -17.81
CA LYS A 13 -1.26 3.87 -18.03
C LYS A 13 0.09 4.48 -17.70
N ALA A 14 0.98 3.78 -16.97
CA ALA A 14 2.23 4.38 -16.49
C ALA A 14 3.38 4.38 -17.49
N GLY A 15 3.32 3.56 -18.56
CA GLY A 15 4.43 3.44 -19.53
C GLY A 15 5.73 2.89 -18.92
N TYR A 16 5.65 2.16 -17.82
CA TYR A 16 6.81 1.70 -17.04
C TYR A 16 7.60 0.56 -17.70
N GLN A 17 6.97 -0.16 -18.62
CA GLN A 17 7.45 -1.46 -19.13
C GLN A 17 8.80 -1.33 -19.85
N GLN A 18 9.00 -0.27 -20.64
CA GLN A 18 10.24 -0.07 -21.38
C GLN A 18 11.43 0.06 -20.42
N ALA A 19 11.36 0.99 -19.46
CA ALA A 19 12.44 1.19 -18.49
C ALA A 19 12.65 -0.05 -17.60
N ALA A 20 11.56 -0.73 -17.18
CA ALA A 20 11.69 -1.96 -16.41
C ALA A 20 12.41 -3.06 -17.19
N SER A 21 12.12 -3.21 -18.49
CA SER A 21 12.79 -4.15 -19.39
C SER A 21 14.27 -3.80 -19.58
N GLU A 22 14.59 -2.52 -19.83
CA GLU A 22 15.97 -2.05 -20.03
C GLU A 22 16.84 -2.27 -18.78
N HIS A 23 16.25 -2.16 -17.59
CA HIS A 23 16.95 -2.35 -16.32
C HIS A 23 16.84 -3.77 -15.73
N GLY A 24 16.14 -4.70 -16.39
CA GLY A 24 15.95 -6.06 -15.90
C GLY A 24 15.22 -6.14 -14.55
N LEU A 25 14.21 -5.28 -14.35
CA LEU A 25 13.45 -5.17 -13.11
C LEU A 25 12.08 -5.86 -13.22
N ILE A 26 11.76 -6.70 -12.24
CA ILE A 26 10.41 -7.21 -12.06
C ILE A 26 9.60 -6.17 -11.28
N ILE A 27 8.43 -5.81 -11.78
CA ILE A 27 7.51 -4.84 -11.16
C ILE A 27 6.23 -5.56 -10.75
N ILE A 28 5.89 -5.44 -9.47
CA ILE A 28 4.68 -6.02 -8.87
C ILE A 28 3.74 -4.86 -8.51
N ALA A 29 2.54 -4.88 -9.07
CA ALA A 29 1.50 -3.87 -8.82
C ALA A 29 0.29 -4.52 -8.11
N PRO A 30 0.27 -4.58 -6.77
CA PRO A 30 -0.89 -5.11 -6.05
C PRO A 30 -2.11 -4.20 -6.17
N ASP A 31 -3.27 -4.78 -5.89
CA ASP A 31 -4.50 -4.03 -5.67
C ASP A 31 -4.42 -3.16 -4.38
N THR A 32 -5.41 -2.29 -4.17
CA THR A 32 -5.36 -1.20 -3.18
C THR A 32 -6.20 -1.45 -1.92
N SER A 33 -7.01 -2.51 -1.91
CA SER A 33 -7.81 -2.97 -0.78
C SER A 33 -8.12 -4.46 -0.95
N PRO A 34 -8.61 -5.17 0.09
CA PRO A 34 -9.35 -6.40 -0.15
C PRO A 34 -10.56 -6.16 -1.06
N ARG A 35 -11.04 -7.23 -1.71
CA ARG A 35 -12.16 -7.19 -2.65
C ARG A 35 -13.20 -8.24 -2.28
N GLY A 36 -14.48 -7.97 -2.56
CA GLY A 36 -15.57 -8.93 -2.39
C GLY A 36 -15.87 -9.32 -0.92
N CYS A 37 -15.56 -8.45 0.04
CA CYS A 37 -15.71 -8.76 1.47
C CYS A 37 -17.16 -8.62 1.97
N SER A 38 -18.00 -7.86 1.25
CA SER A 38 -19.39 -7.59 1.62
C SER A 38 -19.51 -6.95 3.02
N ILE A 39 -18.55 -6.11 3.39
CA ILE A 39 -18.53 -5.36 4.65
C ILE A 39 -19.43 -4.14 4.52
N LYS A 40 -20.39 -3.98 5.44
CA LYS A 40 -21.27 -2.81 5.44
C LYS A 40 -20.43 -1.52 5.54
N GLY A 41 -20.66 -0.58 4.60
CA GLY A 41 -19.96 0.68 4.52
C GLY A 41 -18.71 0.69 3.62
N GLU A 42 -18.26 -0.46 3.11
CA GLU A 42 -16.99 -0.51 2.36
C GLU A 42 -17.06 0.10 0.96
N ASP A 43 -18.26 0.20 0.38
CA ASP A 43 -18.48 0.74 -0.97
C ASP A 43 -19.22 2.09 -0.96
N GLU A 44 -19.41 2.70 0.21
CA GLU A 44 -20.21 3.93 0.37
C GLU A 44 -19.44 5.21 -0.01
N SER A 45 -18.11 5.22 0.11
CA SER A 45 -17.25 6.35 -0.23
C SER A 45 -16.03 5.90 -1.03
N TRP A 46 -15.51 6.78 -1.87
CA TRP A 46 -14.32 6.53 -2.70
C TRP A 46 -13.00 6.66 -1.92
N ASP A 47 -13.03 7.35 -0.77
CA ASP A 47 -11.86 7.63 0.08
C ASP A 47 -11.77 6.74 1.33
N PHE A 48 -12.61 5.72 1.41
CA PHE A 48 -12.67 4.76 2.52
C PHE A 48 -13.19 3.40 2.05
N GLY A 49 -12.73 2.31 2.66
CA GLY A 49 -13.10 0.95 2.25
C GLY A 49 -12.47 0.51 0.91
N THR A 50 -13.30 0.02 0.01
CA THR A 50 -12.93 -0.60 -1.27
C THR A 50 -12.18 0.39 -2.16
N GLY A 51 -10.95 0.07 -2.56
CA GLY A 51 -10.07 0.96 -3.32
C GLY A 51 -9.29 1.96 -2.47
N ALA A 52 -9.42 1.87 -1.14
CA ALA A 52 -8.90 2.85 -0.19
C ALA A 52 -8.29 2.20 1.07
N GLY A 53 -7.63 1.04 0.99
CA GLY A 53 -7.15 0.31 2.18
C GLY A 53 -6.00 0.97 2.97
N PHE A 54 -5.50 2.14 2.53
CA PHE A 54 -4.50 2.98 3.20
C PHE A 54 -3.18 2.32 3.64
N TYR A 55 -2.93 1.08 3.22
CA TYR A 55 -1.72 0.31 3.57
C TYR A 55 -1.51 0.14 5.08
N VAL A 56 -2.60 -0.07 5.82
CA VAL A 56 -2.60 -0.36 7.25
C VAL A 56 -3.14 -1.75 7.56
N ASP A 57 -2.92 -2.20 8.79
CA ASP A 57 -3.66 -3.30 9.39
C ASP A 57 -4.70 -2.71 10.34
N ALA A 58 -5.98 -2.73 9.94
CA ALA A 58 -7.08 -2.25 10.76
C ALA A 58 -7.19 -3.06 12.06
N THR A 59 -7.50 -2.40 13.19
CA THR A 59 -7.74 -3.10 14.47
C THR A 59 -9.20 -3.14 14.90
N GLU A 60 -10.06 -2.32 14.30
CA GLU A 60 -11.47 -2.22 14.66
C GLU A 60 -12.36 -3.04 13.72
N ASP A 61 -13.41 -3.63 14.28
CA ASP A 61 -14.46 -4.28 13.51
C ASP A 61 -15.29 -3.22 12.75
N PRO A 62 -15.85 -3.56 11.57
CA PRO A 62 -15.77 -4.85 10.86
C PRO A 62 -14.50 -5.03 10.00
N TRP A 63 -13.58 -4.06 10.00
CA TRP A 63 -12.46 -3.98 9.05
C TRP A 63 -11.28 -4.92 9.38
N LYS A 64 -11.09 -5.19 10.67
CA LYS A 64 -9.96 -5.95 11.24
C LYS A 64 -9.58 -7.23 10.49
N THR A 65 -10.59 -7.98 10.03
CA THR A 65 -10.39 -9.28 9.38
C THR A 65 -9.75 -9.14 8.00
N ASN A 66 -10.22 -8.20 7.18
CA ASN A 66 -9.88 -8.14 5.75
C ASN A 66 -8.92 -6.99 5.41
N TYR A 67 -9.02 -5.86 6.10
CA TYR A 67 -8.21 -4.66 5.83
C TYR A 67 -6.84 -4.76 6.51
N ARG A 68 -6.05 -5.73 6.03
CA ARG A 68 -4.69 -6.06 6.49
C ARG A 68 -3.66 -5.77 5.40
N MET A 69 -3.80 -4.61 4.75
CA MET A 69 -3.02 -4.27 3.55
C MET A 69 -1.54 -4.04 3.87
N TYR A 70 -1.20 -3.62 5.09
CA TYR A 70 0.21 -3.53 5.51
C TYR A 70 0.84 -4.92 5.54
N SER A 71 0.25 -5.86 6.30
CA SER A 71 0.71 -7.25 6.36
C SER A 71 0.74 -7.91 4.97
N TYR A 72 -0.25 -7.65 4.13
CA TYR A 72 -0.30 -8.19 2.77
C TYR A 72 0.89 -7.73 1.94
N VAL A 73 1.16 -6.42 1.90
CA VAL A 73 2.22 -5.84 1.06
C VAL A 73 3.62 -6.11 1.60
N THR A 74 3.81 -6.20 2.93
CA THR A 74 5.14 -6.42 3.51
C THR A 74 5.46 -7.90 3.69
N GLU A 75 4.50 -8.77 3.96
CA GLU A 75 4.77 -10.18 4.32
C GLU A 75 4.19 -11.20 3.36
N GLU A 76 2.88 -11.17 3.09
CA GLU A 76 2.23 -12.21 2.30
C GLU A 76 2.64 -12.17 0.84
N LEU A 77 2.45 -11.02 0.18
CA LEU A 77 2.74 -10.87 -1.23
C LEU A 77 4.23 -11.06 -1.54
N PRO A 78 5.20 -10.49 -0.80
CA PRO A 78 6.62 -10.77 -1.06
C PRO A 78 6.97 -12.26 -0.91
N ARG A 79 6.40 -12.97 0.08
CA ARG A 79 6.60 -14.42 0.22
C ARG A 79 6.06 -15.17 -1.00
N LEU A 80 4.86 -14.84 -1.47
CA LEU A 80 4.27 -15.46 -2.64
C LEU A 80 5.10 -15.19 -3.91
N ILE A 81 5.57 -13.95 -4.10
CA ILE A 81 6.38 -13.57 -5.25
C ILE A 81 7.72 -14.32 -5.23
N ASN A 82 8.41 -14.34 -4.09
CA ASN A 82 9.69 -15.04 -3.92
C ASN A 82 9.59 -16.56 -4.18
N ALA A 83 8.44 -17.16 -3.89
CA ALA A 83 8.23 -18.59 -4.09
C ALA A 83 7.88 -18.97 -5.55
N ASN A 84 7.35 -18.04 -6.35
CA ASN A 84 6.75 -18.36 -7.65
C ASN A 84 7.43 -17.69 -8.85
N PHE A 85 8.28 -16.68 -8.63
CA PHE A 85 8.92 -15.92 -9.70
C PHE A 85 10.44 -15.87 -9.51
N PRO A 86 11.21 -15.69 -10.60
CA PRO A 86 12.67 -15.59 -10.54
C PRO A 86 13.14 -14.22 -10.03
N VAL A 87 12.78 -13.88 -8.80
CA VAL A 87 13.19 -12.66 -8.11
C VAL A 87 14.36 -12.94 -7.15
N ASP A 88 15.10 -11.88 -6.79
CA ASP A 88 16.10 -11.93 -5.72
C ASP A 88 15.47 -11.42 -4.41
N PRO A 89 15.22 -12.30 -3.42
CA PRO A 89 14.58 -11.91 -2.15
C PRO A 89 15.35 -10.86 -1.35
N GLN A 90 16.64 -10.67 -1.62
CA GLN A 90 17.50 -9.71 -0.94
C GLN A 90 17.52 -8.33 -1.61
N ARG A 91 16.94 -8.18 -2.80
CA ARG A 91 16.92 -6.93 -3.57
C ARG A 91 15.50 -6.51 -3.93
N MET A 92 14.84 -5.89 -2.96
CA MET A 92 13.50 -5.32 -3.12
C MET A 92 13.55 -3.81 -2.88
N SER A 93 12.74 -3.06 -3.64
CA SER A 93 12.49 -1.62 -3.44
C SER A 93 10.99 -1.37 -3.56
N ILE A 94 10.53 -0.22 -3.09
CA ILE A 94 9.10 0.11 -3.09
C ILE A 94 8.86 1.54 -3.54
N PHE A 95 7.78 1.77 -4.29
CA PHE A 95 7.36 3.10 -4.68
C PHE A 95 5.85 3.15 -4.85
N GLY A 96 5.28 4.35 -4.92
CA GLY A 96 3.85 4.49 -5.14
C GLY A 96 3.38 5.91 -5.40
N HIS A 97 2.09 6.04 -5.71
CA HIS A 97 1.43 7.30 -6.01
C HIS A 97 0.34 7.61 -4.97
N SER A 98 0.28 8.85 -4.46
CA SER A 98 -0.77 9.32 -3.53
C SER A 98 -0.87 8.44 -2.27
N MET A 99 -2.02 7.79 -2.01
CA MET A 99 -2.16 6.77 -0.96
C MET A 99 -1.11 5.65 -1.09
N GLY A 100 -0.75 5.23 -2.30
CA GLY A 100 0.35 4.30 -2.54
C GLY A 100 1.72 4.89 -2.23
N GLY A 101 1.89 6.20 -2.40
CA GLY A 101 3.12 6.90 -1.99
C GLY A 101 3.25 6.92 -0.46
N HIS A 102 2.15 7.16 0.25
CA HIS A 102 2.07 6.97 1.70
C HIS A 102 2.46 5.55 2.10
N GLY A 103 1.82 4.54 1.49
CA GLY A 103 2.11 3.12 1.71
C GLY A 103 3.58 2.77 1.50
N ALA A 104 4.18 3.22 0.40
CA ALA A 104 5.59 2.99 0.10
C ALA A 104 6.51 3.57 1.19
N LEU A 105 6.27 4.82 1.61
CA LEU A 105 7.05 5.48 2.65
C LEU A 105 6.94 4.75 4.00
N ILE A 106 5.72 4.42 4.45
CA ILE A 106 5.55 3.73 5.74
C ILE A 106 6.08 2.30 5.72
N CYS A 107 5.99 1.59 4.59
CA CYS A 107 6.56 0.26 4.44
C CYS A 107 8.08 0.31 4.55
N ALA A 108 8.73 1.26 3.87
CA ALA A 108 10.18 1.44 3.95
C ALA A 108 10.66 1.85 5.35
N LEU A 109 10.03 2.88 5.94
CA LEU A 109 10.46 3.42 7.24
C LEU A 109 10.20 2.48 8.42
N LYS A 110 9.13 1.68 8.38
CA LYS A 110 8.82 0.71 9.43
C LYS A 110 9.57 -0.62 9.28
N ASN A 111 10.25 -0.85 8.16
CA ASN A 111 11.03 -2.06 7.90
C ASN A 111 12.47 -1.72 7.48
N PRO A 112 13.28 -1.12 8.37
CA PRO A 112 14.65 -0.75 8.06
C PRO A 112 15.45 -1.97 7.60
N GLY A 113 16.15 -1.84 6.47
CA GLY A 113 16.93 -2.91 5.84
C GLY A 113 16.15 -3.80 4.85
N LYS A 114 14.80 -3.78 4.86
CA LYS A 114 13.96 -4.59 3.96
C LYS A 114 13.95 -4.08 2.52
N TYR A 115 13.95 -2.77 2.33
CA TYR A 115 13.90 -2.13 1.01
C TYR A 115 15.21 -1.39 0.71
N LYS A 116 15.76 -1.54 -0.50
CA LYS A 116 17.01 -0.90 -0.94
C LYS A 116 16.82 0.57 -1.30
N SER A 117 15.63 0.92 -1.76
CA SER A 117 15.24 2.29 -2.04
C SER A 117 13.73 2.46 -1.91
N VAL A 118 13.33 3.72 -1.69
CA VAL A 118 11.92 4.15 -1.71
C VAL A 118 11.77 5.44 -2.49
N SER A 119 10.73 5.54 -3.30
CA SER A 119 10.33 6.79 -3.97
C SER A 119 8.81 6.94 -3.97
N ALA A 120 8.31 8.14 -4.24
CA ALA A 120 6.87 8.39 -4.28
C ALA A 120 6.50 9.54 -5.22
N PHE A 121 5.32 9.43 -5.81
CA PHE A 121 4.68 10.49 -6.62
C PHE A 121 3.49 11.05 -5.86
N ALA A 122 3.50 12.35 -5.56
CA ALA A 122 2.47 13.06 -4.80
C ALA A 122 1.99 12.32 -3.52
N PRO A 123 2.91 11.83 -2.64
CA PRO A 123 2.53 11.05 -1.46
C PRO A 123 1.65 11.83 -0.46
N ILE A 124 0.74 11.12 0.21
CA ILE A 124 0.11 11.61 1.44
C ILE A 124 1.14 11.52 2.58
N CYS A 125 1.95 12.56 2.75
CA CYS A 125 3.06 12.54 3.71
C CYS A 125 2.63 12.66 5.18
N ASN A 126 1.52 13.32 5.48
CA ASN A 126 1.10 13.56 6.86
C ASN A 126 -0.39 13.23 7.05
N PRO A 127 -0.76 11.94 6.99
CA PRO A 127 -2.16 11.51 6.94
C PRO A 127 -2.96 11.92 8.17
N VAL A 128 -2.31 12.03 9.33
CA VAL A 128 -2.95 12.40 10.60
C VAL A 128 -3.46 13.85 10.61
N LEU A 129 -2.91 14.71 9.73
CA LEU A 129 -3.31 16.09 9.60
C LEU A 129 -4.16 16.38 8.35
N CYS A 130 -4.40 15.38 7.49
CA CYS A 130 -5.20 15.58 6.27
C CYS A 130 -6.58 14.91 6.36
N PRO A 131 -7.61 15.42 5.64
CA PRO A 131 -8.97 14.87 5.72
C PRO A 131 -9.06 13.37 5.41
N TRP A 132 -8.35 12.90 4.37
CA TRP A 132 -8.42 11.49 3.97
C TRP A 132 -7.81 10.54 5.01
N GLY A 133 -6.72 10.92 5.66
CA GLY A 133 -6.12 10.08 6.70
C GLY A 133 -6.95 10.07 7.99
N LYS A 134 -7.61 11.19 8.33
CA LYS A 134 -8.53 11.26 9.48
C LYS A 134 -9.73 10.32 9.36
N ASN A 135 -10.17 9.97 8.15
CA ASN A 135 -11.21 8.94 7.96
C ASN A 135 -10.74 7.56 8.44
N TRP A 136 -9.46 7.25 8.24
CA TRP A 136 -8.85 6.01 8.72
C TRP A 136 -8.40 6.06 10.18
N GLU A 137 -8.19 7.23 10.78
CA GLU A 137 -7.91 7.36 12.22
C GLU A 137 -9.09 6.90 13.10
N GLN A 138 -10.32 6.99 12.58
CA GLN A 138 -11.52 6.52 13.29
C GLN A 138 -11.50 5.00 13.49
N ILE A 139 -10.82 4.27 12.60
CA ILE A 139 -10.45 2.88 12.77
C ILE A 139 -9.06 2.88 13.43
N LYS A 140 -8.98 2.84 14.76
CA LYS A 140 -7.69 2.84 15.46
C LYS A 140 -6.71 1.87 14.77
N VAL A 141 -5.47 2.30 14.58
CA VAL A 141 -4.37 1.46 14.13
C VAL A 141 -3.40 1.36 15.30
N ASN A 142 -3.54 0.32 16.14
CA ASN A 142 -2.68 0.05 17.30
C ASN A 142 -2.55 1.19 18.34
N GLY A 143 -3.60 2.00 18.55
CA GLY A 143 -3.60 3.03 19.60
C GLY A 143 -2.55 4.13 19.45
N ARG A 144 -1.90 4.25 18.29
CA ARG A 144 -1.00 5.35 17.92
C ARG A 144 -1.40 5.90 16.55
N LEU A 145 -1.24 7.21 16.38
CA LEU A 145 -1.44 7.91 15.10
C LEU A 145 -0.74 7.15 13.95
N MET A 146 -1.32 7.20 12.74
CA MET A 146 -0.69 6.85 11.45
C MET A 146 0.57 7.72 11.20
N MET A 147 1.59 7.59 12.04
CA MET A 147 2.79 8.42 11.96
C MET A 147 3.83 7.71 11.11
N LEU A 148 4.36 8.44 10.11
CA LEU A 148 5.78 8.37 9.80
C LEU A 148 6.52 8.70 11.12
N PRO A 149 7.55 7.96 11.53
CA PRO A 149 8.38 8.42 12.64
C PRO A 149 8.83 9.84 12.29
N THR A 150 8.47 10.81 13.13
CA THR A 150 9.14 12.11 13.12
C THR A 150 10.62 11.81 13.29
N LEU A 151 11.41 12.23 12.28
CA LEU A 151 12.87 12.20 12.33
C LEU A 151 13.39 12.90 13.59
#